data_AF-A0A7C5M9C6-F1
#
_entry.id   AF-A0A7C5M9C6-F1
#
_cell.length_a   1.000
_cell.length_b   1.000
_cell.length_c   1.000
_cell.angle_alpha   90.00
_cell.angle_beta   90.00
_cell.angle_gamma   90.00
#
_symmetry.space_group_name_H-M   'P 1'
#
loop_
_entity.id
_entity.type
_entity.pdbx_description
1 polymer ?
#
loop_
_entity_poly.entity_id
_entity_poly.type
_entity_poly.pdbx_seq_one_letter_code
_entity_poly.pdbx_strand_id
1 'polypeptide(L)'
;YLFLDEVDAYPGDVDGEGDPINLAFARTRTFSRRKVFMVSMPLITGWSRIEAAYQESDQRRYWAPCPHCGEYQVLRFERLRWPKGEPQKAAYYCIACEQPIFNHQKNTMLARGEWRPEAAGDGRTRGYHLSSLYSPVGWYSWERVAEDWEKAQGDVERLKSFVNLVLGESWQERGEAPDWELLYARREDYAIGTAPQGGLFLTAGADVQRDRIEVEVVAWGRGKESWSVDYRVLMGDTARPEVWRQLSALLDEEFPHASGLRLPIRVLCVDSGFNPHLTYEWVQQHPQASWGPAGARAPSPKTAVAIKGTARTDRLVLGASPVDSSRRRGTRLWTLGTPVAKSELYSRLRLTPPTEESGEPFPAGYCHFPRYEEEYFRQLTAESLVKGHWVVAPNRRNEALDCRVYARAAASIYGIDRFTEKHWRELEQLLSTPVTETEAPASPPIRPVRRRMVSSNWMKR
;
A
#
# COMPACT_ATOMS: atom_id res chain seq x y z
N TYR A 1 3.93 41.89 -6.49
CA TYR A 1 4.66 40.60 -6.53
C TYR A 1 4.26 39.82 -5.30
N LEU A 2 4.31 38.50 -5.35
CA LEU A 2 4.10 37.61 -4.20
C LEU A 2 5.35 36.76 -4.07
N PHE A 3 5.89 36.68 -2.86
CA PHE A 3 7.05 35.84 -2.54
C PHE A 3 6.64 34.92 -1.40
N LEU A 4 6.74 33.63 -1.64
CA LEU A 4 6.44 32.57 -0.70
C LEU A 4 7.74 31.84 -0.42
N ASP A 5 8.22 31.96 0.81
CA ASP A 5 9.49 31.38 1.26
C ASP A 5 9.23 30.18 2.16
N GLU A 6 10.03 29.12 2.03
CA GLU A 6 9.89 27.84 2.73
C GLU A 6 8.48 27.23 2.61
N VAL A 7 7.94 27.21 1.38
CA VAL A 7 6.55 26.75 1.11
C VAL A 7 6.27 25.30 1.54
N ASP A 8 7.29 24.46 1.64
CA ASP A 8 7.15 23.09 2.12
C ASP A 8 6.93 23.00 3.64
N ALA A 9 7.34 24.03 4.39
CA ALA A 9 7.13 24.09 5.83
C ALA A 9 5.73 24.62 6.21
N TYR A 10 4.96 25.13 5.25
CA TYR A 10 3.65 25.72 5.54
C TYR A 10 2.65 24.66 6.00
N PRO A 11 1.72 24.99 6.92
CA PRO A 11 0.65 24.08 7.30
C PRO A 11 -0.25 23.75 6.11
N GLY A 12 -0.91 22.59 6.14
CA GLY A 12 -1.86 22.15 5.10
C GLY A 12 -3.13 23.01 5.03
N ASP A 13 -3.48 23.62 6.15
CA ASP A 13 -4.68 24.41 6.35
C ASP A 13 -4.37 25.51 7.37
N VAL A 14 -4.91 26.71 7.16
CA VAL A 14 -4.82 27.82 8.11
C VAL A 14 -6.20 28.09 8.69
N ASP A 15 -6.40 27.69 9.95
CA ASP A 15 -7.60 27.98 10.74
C ASP A 15 -8.94 27.60 10.06
N GLY A 16 -8.95 26.57 9.23
CA GLY A 16 -10.12 26.09 8.48
C GLY A 16 -10.42 26.84 7.19
N GLU A 17 -9.55 27.78 6.78
CA GLU A 17 -9.73 28.58 5.55
C GLU A 17 -9.13 27.92 4.29
N GLY A 18 -8.40 26.81 4.45
CA GLY A 18 -7.74 26.09 3.36
C GLY A 18 -6.24 26.36 3.23
N ASP A 19 -5.66 25.90 2.12
CA ASP A 19 -4.21 25.92 1.89
C ASP A 19 -3.66 27.37 1.75
N PRO A 20 -2.64 27.75 2.54
CA PRO A 20 -2.13 29.12 2.58
C PRO A 20 -1.58 29.62 1.24
N ILE A 21 -1.02 28.73 0.42
CA ILE A 21 -0.48 29.10 -0.90
C ILE A 21 -1.62 29.51 -1.83
N ASN A 22 -2.68 28.71 -1.88
CA ASN A 22 -3.87 29.02 -2.67
C ASN A 22 -4.56 30.31 -2.22
N LEU A 23 -4.65 30.54 -0.90
CA LEU A 23 -5.18 31.79 -0.34
C LEU A 23 -4.33 32.99 -0.77
N ALA A 24 -3.00 32.90 -0.68
CA ALA A 24 -2.09 33.95 -1.13
C ALA A 24 -2.19 34.20 -2.65
N PHE A 25 -2.31 33.14 -3.45
CA PHE A 25 -2.52 33.24 -4.89
C PHE A 25 -3.82 33.97 -5.23
N ALA A 26 -4.90 33.68 -4.50
CA ALA A 26 -6.19 34.33 -4.70
C ALA A 26 -6.11 35.86 -4.54
N ARG A 27 -5.28 36.36 -3.61
CA ARG A 27 -5.06 37.81 -3.38
C ARG A 27 -4.35 38.51 -4.54
N THR A 28 -3.73 37.77 -5.45
CA THR A 28 -3.03 38.33 -6.61
C THR A 28 -3.86 38.32 -7.90
N ARG A 29 -5.10 37.77 -7.88
CA ARG A 29 -5.91 37.53 -9.08
C ARG A 29 -6.22 38.77 -9.91
N THR A 30 -6.40 39.92 -9.28
CA THR A 30 -6.74 41.20 -9.92
C THR A 30 -5.57 41.85 -10.66
N PHE A 31 -4.34 41.34 -10.50
CA PHE A 31 -3.15 41.92 -11.12
C PHE A 31 -2.71 41.11 -12.35
N SER A 32 -2.90 41.69 -13.54
CA SER A 32 -2.61 41.03 -14.84
C SER A 32 -1.12 40.72 -15.08
N ARG A 33 -0.20 41.51 -14.52
CA ARG A 33 1.26 41.31 -14.60
C ARG A 33 1.88 40.83 -13.28
N ARG A 34 1.12 40.08 -12.48
CA ARG A 34 1.65 39.53 -11.22
C ARG A 34 2.88 38.66 -11.46
N LYS A 35 3.83 38.73 -10.55
CA LYS A 35 4.95 37.80 -10.42
C LYS A 35 4.82 37.09 -9.08
N VAL A 36 4.90 35.77 -9.12
CA VAL A 36 4.84 34.89 -7.97
C VAL A 36 6.17 34.14 -7.90
N PHE A 37 6.79 34.15 -6.74
CA PHE A 37 8.00 33.40 -6.44
C PHE A 37 7.68 32.41 -5.33
N MET A 38 8.01 31.15 -5.56
CA MET A 38 7.96 30.09 -4.56
C MET A 38 9.38 29.56 -4.41
N VAL A 39 9.86 29.53 -3.17
CA VAL A 39 11.19 29.06 -2.82
C VAL A 39 11.05 28.15 -1.62
N SER A 40 11.73 26.99 -1.64
CA SER A 40 11.80 26.07 -0.51
C SER A 40 12.86 25.02 -0.76
N MET A 41 13.34 24.39 0.31
CA MET A 41 13.95 23.08 0.23
C MET A 41 12.83 22.03 0.07
N PRO A 42 12.90 21.10 -0.91
CA PRO A 42 11.93 20.02 -0.98
C PRO A 42 12.11 19.10 0.21
N LEU A 43 11.00 18.65 0.80
CA LEU A 43 11.04 17.80 1.98
C LEU A 43 10.89 16.33 1.61
N ILE A 44 9.66 15.89 1.33
CA ILE A 44 9.35 14.46 1.13
C ILE A 44 8.77 14.28 -0.27
N THR A 45 9.25 13.29 -1.01
CA THR A 45 8.78 13.01 -2.37
C THR A 45 7.27 12.75 -2.38
N GLY A 46 6.56 13.38 -3.32
CA GLY A 46 5.10 13.27 -3.47
C GLY A 46 4.28 14.10 -2.46
N TRP A 47 4.93 14.68 -1.45
CA TRP A 47 4.34 15.62 -0.48
C TRP A 47 4.88 17.04 -0.64
N SER A 48 6.04 17.16 -1.28
CA SER A 48 6.73 18.42 -1.37
C SER A 48 6.02 19.37 -2.33
N ARG A 49 5.62 20.54 -1.81
CA ARG A 49 4.90 21.55 -2.58
C ARG A 49 5.81 22.20 -3.61
N ILE A 50 7.07 22.48 -3.26
CA ILE A 50 8.03 23.00 -4.23
C ILE A 50 8.40 21.95 -5.28
N GLU A 51 8.44 20.66 -4.92
CA GLU A 51 8.65 19.58 -5.88
C GLU A 51 7.51 19.53 -6.90
N ALA A 52 6.24 19.54 -6.44
CA ALA A 52 5.09 19.54 -7.33
C ALA A 52 5.10 20.76 -8.28
N ALA A 53 5.35 21.96 -7.74
CA ALA A 53 5.47 23.18 -8.55
C ALA A 53 6.65 23.13 -9.54
N TYR A 54 7.77 22.51 -9.16
CA TYR A 54 8.91 22.28 -10.05
C TYR A 54 8.54 21.31 -11.17
N GLN A 55 7.84 20.20 -10.88
CA GLN A 55 7.43 19.22 -11.88
C GLN A 55 6.50 19.80 -12.96
N GLU A 56 5.61 20.72 -12.60
CA GLU A 56 4.72 21.44 -13.53
C GLU A 56 5.43 22.51 -14.39
N SER A 57 6.66 22.87 -14.03
CA SER A 57 7.45 23.91 -14.70
C SER A 57 8.30 23.39 -15.87
N ASP A 58 9.12 24.27 -16.47
CA ASP A 58 10.14 23.90 -17.46
C ASP A 58 11.42 23.25 -16.87
N GLN A 59 11.45 23.00 -15.55
CA GLN A 59 12.46 22.20 -14.85
C GLN A 59 13.92 22.56 -15.18
N ARG A 60 14.32 23.82 -14.95
CA ARG A 60 15.67 24.25 -15.32
C ARG A 60 16.73 23.75 -14.34
N ARG A 61 17.83 23.28 -14.92
CA ARG A 61 19.09 22.98 -14.22
C ARG A 61 20.19 23.93 -14.66
N TYR A 62 21.17 24.12 -13.78
CA TYR A 62 22.35 24.91 -14.09
C TYR A 62 23.45 24.02 -14.68
N TRP A 63 23.70 24.17 -15.97
CA TRP A 63 24.70 23.40 -16.70
C TRP A 63 26.03 24.13 -16.64
N ALA A 64 27.06 23.49 -16.07
CA ALA A 64 28.40 24.06 -15.94
C ALA A 64 29.38 23.30 -16.86
N PRO A 65 30.24 23.99 -17.63
CA PRO A 65 31.22 23.35 -18.49
C PRO A 65 32.36 22.74 -17.66
N CYS A 66 32.80 21.56 -18.06
CA CYS A 66 34.03 20.94 -17.57
C CYS A 66 35.24 21.85 -17.90
N PRO A 67 36.15 22.13 -16.95
CA PRO A 67 37.31 22.98 -17.21
C PRO A 67 38.36 22.30 -18.10
N HIS A 68 38.27 20.98 -18.30
CA HIS A 68 39.22 20.20 -19.08
C HIS A 68 38.77 20.01 -20.53
N CYS A 69 37.52 19.57 -20.75
CA CYS A 69 37.00 19.25 -22.09
C CYS A 69 35.90 20.19 -22.59
N GLY A 70 35.37 21.09 -21.75
CA GLY A 70 34.29 22.01 -22.12
C GLY A 70 32.88 21.42 -22.14
N GLU A 71 32.71 20.11 -21.91
CA GLU A 71 31.39 19.47 -21.87
C GLU A 71 30.50 20.10 -20.78
N TYR A 72 29.30 20.53 -21.16
CA TYR A 72 28.33 21.11 -20.23
C TYR A 72 27.61 19.98 -19.49
N GLN A 73 27.54 20.07 -18.17
CA GLN A 73 26.95 19.04 -17.33
C GLN A 73 26.23 19.63 -16.12
N VAL A 74 25.21 18.91 -15.64
CA VAL A 74 24.61 19.15 -14.32
C VAL A 74 25.48 18.45 -13.27
N LEU A 75 25.81 19.15 -12.19
CA LEU A 75 26.58 18.57 -11.08
C LEU A 75 25.68 17.63 -10.29
N ARG A 76 25.95 16.32 -10.38
CA ARG A 76 25.24 15.27 -9.65
C ARG A 76 26.13 14.65 -8.58
N PHE A 77 25.56 14.32 -7.42
CA PHE A 77 26.32 13.88 -6.26
C PHE A 77 27.11 12.59 -6.51
N GLU A 78 26.60 11.67 -7.34
CA GLU A 78 27.25 10.39 -7.66
C GLU A 78 28.56 10.54 -8.44
N ARG A 79 28.80 11.73 -9.01
CA ARG A 79 30.06 12.08 -9.68
C ARG A 79 31.06 12.71 -8.73
N LEU A 80 30.67 13.08 -7.52
CA LEU A 80 31.59 13.48 -6.45
C LEU A 80 32.15 12.22 -5.78
N ARG A 81 33.47 12.00 -5.91
CA ARG A 81 34.11 10.77 -5.44
C ARG A 81 35.32 11.10 -4.57
N TRP A 82 35.55 10.26 -3.56
CA TRP A 82 36.70 10.33 -2.67
C TRP A 82 37.04 8.93 -2.13
N PRO A 83 38.30 8.69 -1.70
CA PRO A 83 38.65 7.46 -0.99
C PRO A 83 37.91 7.39 0.35
N LYS A 84 37.50 6.18 0.76
CA LYS A 84 36.74 5.97 2.00
C LYS A 84 37.48 6.52 3.22
N GLY A 85 36.82 7.38 4.00
CA GLY A 85 37.39 8.01 5.18
C GLY A 85 38.36 9.16 4.87
N GLU A 86 38.44 9.58 3.60
CA GLU A 86 39.27 10.71 3.16
C GLU A 86 38.44 11.79 2.42
N PRO A 87 37.40 12.36 3.04
CA PRO A 87 36.53 13.36 2.40
C PRO A 87 37.28 14.61 1.92
N GLN A 88 38.43 14.93 2.53
CA GLN A 88 39.32 16.02 2.10
C GLN A 88 39.93 15.81 0.70
N LYS A 89 39.86 14.60 0.15
CA LYS A 89 40.33 14.28 -1.22
C LYS A 89 39.19 14.25 -2.24
N ALA A 90 38.02 14.82 -1.91
CA ALA A 90 36.88 14.83 -2.81
C ALA A 90 37.16 15.59 -4.12
N ALA A 91 36.85 14.93 -5.22
CA ALA A 91 36.91 15.50 -6.56
C ALA A 91 35.67 15.10 -7.36
N TYR A 92 35.17 16.04 -8.18
CA TYR A 92 34.06 15.78 -9.08
C TYR A 92 34.58 15.24 -10.41
N TYR A 93 34.03 14.12 -10.89
CA TYR A 93 34.47 13.49 -12.13
C TYR A 93 33.55 13.88 -13.30
N CYS A 94 34.14 14.44 -14.36
CA CYS A 94 33.38 14.85 -15.55
C CYS A 94 32.64 13.67 -16.20
N ILE A 95 31.42 13.92 -16.72
CA ILE A 95 30.61 12.90 -17.37
C ILE A 95 31.18 12.39 -18.71
N ALA A 96 32.02 13.20 -19.37
CA ALA A 96 32.55 12.90 -20.70
C ALA A 96 34.02 12.46 -20.68
N CYS A 97 34.91 13.25 -20.08
CA CYS A 97 36.35 12.96 -20.09
C CYS A 97 36.85 12.23 -18.84
N GLU A 98 35.98 12.03 -17.84
CA GLU A 98 36.28 11.41 -16.54
C GLU A 98 37.47 12.03 -15.76
N GLN A 99 37.94 13.20 -16.16
CA GLN A 99 39.01 13.90 -15.44
C GLN A 99 38.48 14.44 -14.10
N PRO A 100 39.28 14.37 -13.02
CA PRO A 100 38.93 14.94 -11.74
C PRO A 100 38.93 16.46 -11.82
N ILE A 101 37.89 17.05 -11.24
CA ILE A 101 37.71 18.48 -11.07
C ILE A 101 37.75 18.73 -9.56
N PHE A 102 38.54 19.71 -9.15
CA PHE A 102 38.69 20.08 -7.75
C PHE A 102 37.85 21.31 -7.40
N ASN A 103 37.53 21.46 -6.11
CA ASN A 103 36.65 22.51 -5.61
C ASN A 103 37.06 23.93 -6.07
N HIS A 104 38.37 24.23 -6.13
CA HIS A 104 38.89 25.54 -6.57
C HIS A 104 38.57 25.87 -8.04
N GLN A 105 38.33 24.87 -8.89
CA GLN A 105 37.99 25.06 -10.31
C GLN A 105 36.53 25.48 -10.52
N LYS A 106 35.67 25.39 -9.48
CA LYS A 106 34.26 25.82 -9.55
C LYS A 106 34.11 27.27 -10.00
N ASN A 107 34.99 28.19 -9.60
CA ASN A 107 34.88 29.60 -9.98
C ASN A 107 34.79 29.79 -11.50
N THR A 108 35.65 29.09 -12.26
CA THR A 108 35.65 29.15 -13.73
C THR A 108 34.43 28.44 -14.33
N MET A 109 34.03 27.30 -13.76
CA MET A 109 32.89 26.52 -14.23
C MET A 109 31.58 27.27 -14.03
N LEU A 110 31.35 27.79 -12.82
CA LEU A 110 30.13 28.50 -12.45
C LEU A 110 30.01 29.82 -13.21
N ALA A 111 31.10 30.55 -13.44
CA ALA A 111 31.04 31.79 -14.24
C ALA A 111 30.61 31.57 -15.71
N ARG A 112 30.77 30.35 -16.23
CA ARG A 112 30.44 29.98 -17.62
C ARG A 112 29.19 29.10 -17.72
N GLY A 113 28.53 28.84 -16.60
CA GLY A 113 27.35 27.98 -16.56
C GLY A 113 26.10 28.70 -17.05
N GLU A 114 25.11 27.92 -17.47
CA GLU A 114 23.84 28.44 -17.99
C GLU A 114 22.64 27.61 -17.54
N TRP A 115 21.50 28.27 -17.35
CA TRP A 115 20.24 27.61 -17.02
C TRP A 115 19.59 27.06 -18.29
N ARG A 116 19.41 25.74 -18.37
CA ARG A 116 18.73 25.08 -19.49
C ARG A 116 17.45 24.39 -18.99
N PRO A 117 16.31 24.52 -19.70
CA PRO A 117 15.09 23.78 -19.37
C PRO A 117 15.27 22.29 -19.70
N GLU A 118 14.76 21.41 -18.84
CA GLU A 118 14.74 19.96 -19.07
C GLU A 118 13.34 19.45 -19.43
N ALA A 119 12.31 20.28 -19.27
CA ALA A 119 10.93 19.98 -19.62
C ALA A 119 10.28 21.13 -20.42
N ALA A 120 9.20 20.83 -21.15
CA ALA A 120 8.42 21.84 -21.83
C ALA A 120 7.65 22.75 -20.85
N GLY A 121 7.21 22.19 -19.72
CA GLY A 121 6.38 22.86 -18.72
C GLY A 121 5.00 23.31 -19.22
N ASP A 122 4.31 24.13 -18.43
CA ASP A 122 3.03 24.76 -18.75
C ASP A 122 3.14 26.00 -19.67
N GLY A 123 4.35 26.32 -20.14
CA GLY A 123 4.65 27.51 -20.95
C GLY A 123 4.62 28.86 -20.19
N ARG A 124 4.38 28.86 -18.87
CA ARG A 124 4.24 30.08 -18.05
C ARG A 124 5.16 30.07 -16.83
N THR A 125 5.43 28.90 -16.29
CA THR A 125 6.12 28.66 -15.02
C THR A 125 7.55 28.25 -15.32
N ARG A 126 8.50 29.01 -14.75
CA ARG A 126 9.93 28.70 -14.83
C ARG A 126 10.40 28.14 -13.50
N GLY A 127 10.80 26.88 -13.48
CA GLY A 127 11.32 26.22 -12.28
C GLY A 127 12.83 26.12 -12.32
N TYR A 128 13.46 26.21 -11.15
CA TYR A 128 14.91 26.17 -11.01
C TYR A 128 15.25 25.24 -9.85
N HIS A 129 16.19 24.33 -10.08
CA HIS A 129 16.77 23.51 -9.02
C HIS A 129 18.26 23.79 -8.93
N LEU A 130 18.74 24.01 -7.71
CA LEU A 130 20.17 24.21 -7.42
C LEU A 130 20.56 23.45 -6.15
N SER A 131 21.55 22.57 -6.26
CA SER A 131 22.13 21.88 -5.09
C SER A 131 23.31 22.66 -4.53
N SER A 132 23.71 22.34 -3.30
CA SER A 132 24.90 22.92 -2.66
C SER A 132 26.22 22.49 -3.33
N LEU A 133 26.19 21.55 -4.28
CA LEU A 133 27.36 21.25 -5.13
C LEU A 133 27.82 22.47 -5.95
N TYR A 134 26.90 23.41 -6.22
CA TYR A 134 27.15 24.65 -6.94
C TYR A 134 27.60 25.80 -6.03
N SER A 135 27.74 25.60 -4.72
CA SER A 135 28.19 26.66 -3.81
C SER A 135 29.55 27.24 -4.26
N PRO A 136 29.70 28.58 -4.31
CA PRO A 136 30.95 29.23 -4.69
C PRO A 136 32.16 28.80 -3.87
N VAL A 137 33.35 28.98 -4.45
CA VAL A 137 34.61 28.69 -3.74
C VAL A 137 34.73 29.61 -2.51
N GLY A 138 35.10 29.02 -1.36
CA GLY A 138 35.17 29.70 -0.07
C GLY A 138 33.90 29.59 0.78
N TRP A 139 32.82 29.02 0.23
CA TRP A 139 31.61 28.68 0.99
C TRP A 139 31.59 27.17 1.26
N TYR A 140 30.47 26.50 0.98
CA TYR A 140 30.32 25.06 1.17
C TYR A 140 31.10 24.29 0.09
N SER A 141 32.16 23.60 0.52
CA SER A 141 33.11 22.94 -0.38
C SER A 141 32.71 21.49 -0.68
N TRP A 142 33.22 20.93 -1.78
CA TRP A 142 32.98 19.52 -2.09
C TRP A 142 33.57 18.55 -1.06
N GLU A 143 34.69 18.93 -0.44
CA GLU A 143 35.26 18.21 0.70
C GLU A 143 34.30 18.20 1.89
N ARG A 144 33.61 19.33 2.14
CA ARG A 144 32.60 19.42 3.20
C ARG A 144 31.34 18.61 2.88
N VAL A 145 30.88 18.63 1.62
CA VAL A 145 29.79 17.76 1.15
C VAL A 145 30.11 16.29 1.43
N ALA A 146 31.34 15.86 1.10
CA ALA A 146 31.80 14.50 1.35
C ALA A 146 31.84 14.16 2.85
N GLU A 147 32.33 15.09 3.69
CA GLU A 147 32.37 14.94 5.15
C GLU A 147 30.96 14.79 5.75
N ASP A 148 30.02 15.64 5.33
CA ASP A 148 28.64 15.62 5.83
C ASP A 148 27.90 14.36 5.35
N TRP A 149 28.19 13.86 4.14
CA TRP A 149 27.68 12.56 3.68
C TRP A 149 28.18 11.40 4.54
N GLU A 150 29.49 11.35 4.82
CA GLU A 150 30.07 10.30 5.68
C GLU A 150 29.48 10.34 7.10
N LYS A 151 29.28 11.53 7.66
CA LYS A 151 28.64 11.73 8.98
C LYS A 151 27.16 11.38 9.01
N ALA A 152 26.49 11.46 7.87
CA ALA A 152 25.09 11.07 7.73
C ALA A 152 24.92 9.55 7.59
N GLN A 153 25.95 8.81 7.14
CA GLN A 153 25.86 7.36 7.00
C GLN A 153 25.45 6.68 8.31
N GLY A 154 24.44 5.82 8.23
CA GLY A 154 23.90 5.10 9.39
C GLY A 154 22.85 5.87 10.20
N ASP A 155 22.54 7.13 9.87
CA ASP A 155 21.51 7.94 10.52
C ASP A 155 20.51 8.45 9.47
N VAL A 156 19.28 7.92 9.51
CA VAL A 156 18.23 8.21 8.52
C VAL A 156 17.82 9.69 8.54
N GLU A 157 17.76 10.32 9.71
CA GLU A 157 17.38 11.73 9.82
C GLU A 157 18.48 12.65 9.28
N ARG A 158 19.75 12.28 9.51
CA ARG A 158 20.88 13.00 8.89
C ARG A 158 20.95 12.78 7.38
N LEU A 159 20.65 11.58 6.88
CA LEU A 159 20.57 11.32 5.43
C LEU A 159 19.45 12.12 4.78
N LYS A 160 18.28 12.15 5.40
CA LYS A 160 17.15 13.00 4.98
C LYS A 160 17.56 14.46 4.92
N SER A 161 18.16 14.95 5.99
CA SER A 161 18.66 16.33 6.07
C SER A 161 19.71 16.62 5.00
N PHE A 162 20.62 15.69 4.72
CA PHE A 162 21.60 15.82 3.66
C PHE A 162 20.93 15.90 2.28
N VAL A 163 20.03 14.99 1.96
CA VAL A 163 19.33 14.99 0.65
C VAL A 163 18.53 16.27 0.45
N ASN A 164 17.76 16.69 1.46
CA ASN A 164 16.95 17.90 1.34
C ASN A 164 17.79 19.18 1.29
N LEU A 165 18.74 19.34 2.22
CA LEU A 165 19.46 20.61 2.40
C LEU A 165 20.70 20.73 1.50
N VAL A 166 21.43 19.63 1.28
CA VAL A 166 22.67 19.64 0.49
C VAL A 166 22.36 19.38 -0.97
N LEU A 167 21.56 18.36 -1.29
CA LEU A 167 21.25 18.03 -2.67
C LEU A 167 20.11 18.88 -3.24
N GLY A 168 19.24 19.45 -2.38
CA GLY A 168 18.05 20.15 -2.85
C GLY A 168 17.03 19.20 -3.46
N GLU A 169 17.07 17.93 -3.07
CA GLU A 169 16.23 16.86 -3.60
C GLU A 169 15.21 16.43 -2.54
N SER A 170 14.04 15.99 -2.99
CA SER A 170 13.04 15.45 -2.06
C SER A 170 13.56 14.14 -1.49
N TRP A 171 13.35 13.94 -0.19
CA TRP A 171 13.71 12.69 0.45
C TRP A 171 12.58 11.73 0.15
N GLN A 172 12.89 10.70 -0.62
CA GLN A 172 12.03 9.54 -0.66
C GLN A 172 12.18 8.89 0.72
N GLU A 173 11.20 9.13 1.58
CA GLU A 173 11.11 8.34 2.80
C GLU A 173 11.16 6.89 2.35
N ARG A 174 12.13 6.14 2.88
CA ARG A 174 12.13 4.69 2.79
C ARG A 174 10.91 4.22 3.59
N GLY A 175 9.73 4.47 3.03
CA GLY A 175 8.49 3.94 3.51
C GLY A 175 8.67 2.45 3.56
N GLU A 176 8.11 1.81 4.56
CA GLU A 176 8.10 0.36 4.68
C GLU A 176 7.56 -0.32 3.40
N ALA A 177 6.90 0.42 2.50
CA ALA A 177 6.43 -0.04 1.20
C ALA A 177 7.58 -0.66 0.38
N PRO A 178 7.48 -1.94 0.02
CA PRO A 178 8.35 -2.53 -0.99
C PRO A 178 8.06 -1.96 -2.37
N ASP A 179 9.01 -2.11 -3.28
CA ASP A 179 8.82 -1.72 -4.68
C ASP A 179 7.83 -2.67 -5.38
N TRP A 180 6.85 -2.12 -6.07
CA TRP A 180 5.76 -2.94 -6.64
C TRP A 180 6.25 -3.77 -7.83
N GLU A 181 7.22 -3.27 -8.59
CA GLU A 181 7.87 -3.98 -9.70
C GLU A 181 8.53 -5.27 -9.22
N LEU A 182 9.17 -5.25 -8.04
CA LEU A 182 9.81 -6.42 -7.44
C LEU A 182 8.78 -7.48 -7.03
N LEU A 183 7.65 -7.06 -6.48
CA LEU A 183 6.55 -7.97 -6.13
C LEU A 183 5.89 -8.54 -7.39
N TYR A 184 5.69 -7.72 -8.42
CA TYR A 184 5.14 -8.13 -9.71
C TYR A 184 6.06 -9.13 -10.43
N ALA A 185 7.37 -8.95 -10.36
CA ALA A 185 8.33 -9.90 -10.92
C ALA A 185 8.32 -11.26 -10.20
N ARG A 186 7.98 -11.27 -8.90
CA ARG A 186 7.96 -12.45 -8.03
C ARG A 186 6.66 -13.27 -8.08
N ARG A 187 5.71 -12.91 -8.95
CA ARG A 187 4.44 -13.65 -9.10
C ARG A 187 4.69 -15.10 -9.49
N GLU A 188 3.85 -15.96 -8.95
CA GLU A 188 3.94 -17.41 -9.11
C GLU A 188 2.86 -17.93 -10.04
N ASP A 189 3.14 -19.10 -10.62
CA ASP A 189 2.23 -19.78 -11.54
C ASP A 189 1.33 -20.76 -10.77
N TYR A 190 0.27 -20.22 -10.15
CA TYR A 190 -0.85 -21.00 -9.63
C TYR A 190 -2.20 -20.41 -10.06
N ALA A 191 -3.22 -21.26 -10.15
CA ALA A 191 -4.53 -20.88 -10.66
C ALA A 191 -5.27 -19.93 -9.70
N ILE A 192 -5.69 -18.78 -10.22
CA ILE A 192 -6.58 -17.85 -9.50
C ILE A 192 -7.90 -18.57 -9.19
N GLY A 193 -8.41 -18.36 -7.98
CA GLY A 193 -9.59 -19.03 -7.44
C GLY A 193 -9.31 -20.40 -6.83
N THR A 194 -8.06 -20.89 -6.83
CA THR A 194 -7.68 -22.18 -6.24
C THR A 194 -6.64 -22.00 -5.14
N ALA A 195 -6.89 -22.56 -3.96
CA ALA A 195 -5.98 -22.51 -2.82
C ALA A 195 -4.81 -23.50 -3.01
N PRO A 196 -3.54 -23.05 -2.96
CA PRO A 196 -2.37 -23.93 -3.06
C PRO A 196 -2.23 -24.89 -1.86
N GLN A 197 -1.38 -25.92 -1.99
CA GLN A 197 -1.24 -27.00 -1.00
C GLN A 197 -0.88 -26.53 0.43
N GLY A 198 -0.14 -25.42 0.56
CA GLY A 198 0.19 -24.82 1.86
C GLY A 198 -0.97 -24.02 2.50
N GLY A 199 -2.03 -23.73 1.74
CA GLY A 199 -3.16 -22.92 2.16
C GLY A 199 -4.19 -23.69 2.98
N LEU A 200 -4.04 -23.69 4.31
CA LEU A 200 -4.81 -24.54 5.21
C LEU A 200 -6.25 -24.07 5.48
N PHE A 201 -6.50 -22.77 5.40
CA PHE A 201 -7.84 -22.18 5.54
C PHE A 201 -7.92 -20.83 4.84
N LEU A 202 -9.15 -20.39 4.54
CA LEU A 202 -9.41 -19.13 3.82
C LEU A 202 -10.02 -18.07 4.72
N THR A 203 -9.61 -16.82 4.48
CA THR A 203 -10.26 -15.63 5.01
C THR A 203 -10.35 -14.57 3.93
N ALA A 204 -11.21 -13.59 4.11
CA ALA A 204 -11.35 -12.51 3.15
C ALA A 204 -11.45 -11.13 3.80
N GLY A 205 -11.08 -10.12 3.04
CA GLY A 205 -11.25 -8.71 3.37
C GLY A 205 -12.02 -8.02 2.25
N ALA A 206 -13.05 -7.26 2.60
CA ALA A 206 -13.86 -6.49 1.68
C ALA A 206 -13.78 -4.99 2.01
N ASP A 207 -13.42 -4.21 1.01
CA ASP A 207 -13.45 -2.76 1.06
C ASP A 207 -14.67 -2.22 0.30
N VAL A 208 -15.49 -1.42 0.97
CA VAL A 208 -16.78 -0.95 0.46
C VAL A 208 -16.58 0.46 -0.08
N GLN A 209 -16.88 0.64 -1.37
CA GLN A 209 -16.81 1.93 -2.05
C GLN A 209 -18.21 2.36 -2.48
N ARG A 210 -18.34 3.55 -3.12
CA ARG A 210 -19.64 4.04 -3.59
C ARG A 210 -20.26 3.15 -4.67
N ASP A 211 -19.44 2.72 -5.61
CA ASP A 211 -19.84 2.11 -6.88
C ASP A 211 -19.41 0.65 -7.02
N ARG A 212 -18.78 0.07 -5.98
CA ARG A 212 -18.29 -1.30 -5.97
C ARG A 212 -17.96 -1.77 -4.55
N ILE A 213 -17.74 -3.08 -4.42
CA ILE A 213 -17.09 -3.71 -3.27
C ILE A 213 -15.89 -4.48 -3.80
N GLU A 214 -14.69 -4.18 -3.32
CA GLU A 214 -13.48 -4.93 -3.67
C GLU A 214 -13.22 -5.96 -2.60
N VAL A 215 -12.91 -7.20 -3.00
CA VAL A 215 -12.76 -8.33 -2.07
C VAL A 215 -11.51 -9.12 -2.42
N GLU A 216 -10.66 -9.35 -1.42
CA GLU A 216 -9.55 -10.29 -1.54
C GLU A 216 -9.78 -11.53 -0.67
N VAL A 217 -9.64 -12.71 -1.27
CA VAL A 217 -9.62 -14.00 -0.60
C VAL A 217 -8.18 -14.48 -0.43
N VAL A 218 -7.80 -14.81 0.80
CA VAL A 218 -6.43 -15.17 1.17
C VAL A 218 -6.43 -16.52 1.87
N ALA A 219 -5.57 -17.44 1.40
CA ALA A 219 -5.27 -18.68 2.08
C ALA A 219 -4.11 -18.50 3.06
N TRP A 220 -4.17 -19.18 4.20
CA TRP A 220 -3.15 -19.10 5.26
C TRP A 220 -2.61 -20.47 5.62
N GLY A 221 -1.29 -20.55 5.74
CA GLY A 221 -0.55 -21.76 6.10
C GLY A 221 0.25 -21.60 7.38
N ARG A 222 1.10 -22.61 7.64
CA ARG A 222 2.05 -22.59 8.76
C ARG A 222 2.95 -21.37 8.70
N GLY A 223 3.41 -20.92 9.87
CA GLY A 223 4.26 -19.72 9.96
C GLY A 223 3.58 -18.43 9.51
N LYS A 224 2.25 -18.42 9.31
CA LYS A 224 1.49 -17.30 8.72
C LYS A 224 1.89 -16.99 7.27
N GLU A 225 2.46 -17.96 6.57
CA GLU A 225 2.60 -17.94 5.12
C GLU A 225 1.21 -17.77 4.48
N SER A 226 1.13 -17.02 3.38
CA SER A 226 -0.15 -16.60 2.81
C SER A 226 -0.14 -16.57 1.28
N TRP A 227 -1.27 -16.95 0.67
CA TRP A 227 -1.48 -16.94 -0.78
C TRP A 227 -2.69 -16.08 -1.12
N SER A 228 -2.54 -15.13 -2.05
CA SER A 228 -3.72 -14.49 -2.65
C SER A 228 -4.44 -15.53 -3.51
N VAL A 229 -5.66 -15.90 -3.16
CA VAL A 229 -6.42 -16.90 -3.91
C VAL A 229 -7.21 -16.22 -5.02
N ASP A 230 -7.91 -15.14 -4.69
CA ASP A 230 -8.78 -14.44 -5.63
C ASP A 230 -8.94 -12.97 -5.24
N TYR A 231 -9.08 -12.10 -6.24
CA TYR A 231 -9.35 -10.67 -6.07
C TYR A 231 -10.50 -10.28 -6.99
N ARG A 232 -11.62 -9.86 -6.41
CA ARG A 232 -12.85 -9.57 -7.16
C ARG A 232 -13.34 -8.16 -6.90
N VAL A 233 -13.75 -7.51 -7.98
CA VAL A 233 -14.41 -6.20 -7.95
C VAL A 233 -15.89 -6.40 -8.26
N LEU A 234 -16.73 -6.32 -7.23
CA LEU A 234 -18.18 -6.45 -7.32
C LEU A 234 -18.78 -5.09 -7.68
N MET A 235 -19.03 -4.85 -8.97
CA MET A 235 -19.54 -3.57 -9.45
C MET A 235 -21.01 -3.37 -9.08
N GLY A 236 -21.33 -2.20 -8.53
CA GLY A 236 -22.70 -1.81 -8.21
C GLY A 236 -22.77 -0.72 -7.13
N ASP A 237 -23.82 0.08 -7.18
CA ASP A 237 -24.12 1.07 -6.14
C ASP A 237 -24.34 0.36 -4.78
N THR A 238 -23.49 0.64 -3.80
CA THR A 238 -23.55 -0.02 -2.48
C THR A 238 -24.72 0.45 -1.63
N ALA A 239 -25.52 1.43 -2.09
CA ALA A 239 -26.84 1.72 -1.55
C ALA A 239 -27.92 0.72 -2.02
N ARG A 240 -27.62 -0.18 -2.97
CA ARG A 240 -28.57 -1.14 -3.56
C ARG A 240 -28.28 -2.56 -3.10
N PRO A 241 -29.32 -3.40 -2.91
CA PRO A 241 -29.13 -4.77 -2.40
C PRO A 241 -28.44 -5.73 -3.39
N GLU A 242 -28.29 -5.37 -4.66
CA GLU A 242 -27.72 -6.25 -5.69
C GLU A 242 -26.24 -6.56 -5.41
N VAL A 243 -25.41 -5.55 -5.14
CA VAL A 243 -23.98 -5.76 -4.86
C VAL A 243 -23.76 -6.53 -3.55
N TRP A 244 -24.63 -6.33 -2.55
CA TRP A 244 -24.61 -7.10 -1.31
C TRP A 244 -25.01 -8.58 -1.51
N ARG A 245 -25.91 -8.88 -2.46
CA ARG A 245 -26.20 -10.26 -2.86
C ARG A 245 -25.00 -10.93 -3.53
N GLN A 246 -24.25 -10.19 -4.35
CA GLN A 246 -23.01 -10.70 -4.94
C GLN A 246 -21.96 -10.99 -3.86
N LEU A 247 -21.85 -10.14 -2.85
CA LEU A 247 -20.97 -10.39 -1.70
C LEU A 247 -21.40 -11.64 -0.90
N SER A 248 -22.71 -11.83 -0.69
CA SER A 248 -23.24 -13.06 -0.08
C SER A 248 -22.93 -14.30 -0.90
N ALA A 249 -23.09 -14.23 -2.23
CA ALA A 249 -22.75 -15.33 -3.12
C ALA A 249 -21.25 -15.69 -3.01
N LEU A 250 -20.37 -14.70 -2.99
CA LEU A 250 -18.92 -14.90 -2.79
C LEU A 250 -18.62 -15.55 -1.43
N LEU A 251 -19.26 -15.09 -0.35
CA LEU A 251 -19.09 -15.68 0.98
C LEU A 251 -19.61 -17.13 1.05
N ASP A 252 -20.61 -17.46 0.23
CA ASP A 252 -21.19 -18.79 0.15
C ASP A 252 -20.39 -19.78 -0.70
N GLU A 253 -19.49 -19.30 -1.55
CA GLU A 253 -18.64 -20.12 -2.41
C GLU A 253 -17.69 -21.03 -1.62
N GLU A 254 -17.44 -22.21 -2.19
CA GLU A 254 -16.39 -23.12 -1.73
C GLU A 254 -15.27 -23.16 -2.77
N PHE A 255 -14.09 -22.72 -2.39
CA PHE A 255 -12.93 -22.58 -3.26
C PHE A 255 -12.22 -23.92 -3.42
N PRO A 256 -11.86 -24.35 -4.64
CA PRO A 256 -11.00 -25.51 -4.86
C PRO A 256 -9.67 -25.38 -4.10
N HIS A 257 -9.15 -26.50 -3.60
CA HIS A 257 -7.83 -26.59 -2.99
C HIS A 257 -6.99 -27.65 -3.73
N ALA A 258 -5.66 -27.47 -3.75
CA ALA A 258 -4.73 -28.36 -4.46
C ALA A 258 -4.82 -29.85 -4.01
N SER A 259 -5.27 -30.10 -2.78
CA SER A 259 -5.54 -31.46 -2.28
C SER A 259 -6.80 -32.13 -2.86
N GLY A 260 -7.59 -31.43 -3.67
CA GLY A 260 -8.86 -31.89 -4.23
C GLY A 260 -10.09 -31.59 -3.37
N LEU A 261 -9.89 -31.04 -2.17
CA LEU A 261 -10.98 -30.59 -1.29
C LEU A 261 -11.50 -29.20 -1.70
N ARG A 262 -12.63 -28.79 -1.10
CA ARG A 262 -13.15 -27.43 -1.20
C ARG A 262 -13.11 -26.74 0.16
N LEU A 263 -12.66 -25.49 0.17
CA LEU A 263 -12.52 -24.67 1.37
C LEU A 263 -13.52 -23.52 1.34
N PRO A 264 -14.37 -23.35 2.35
CA PRO A 264 -15.19 -22.14 2.48
C PRO A 264 -14.37 -21.04 3.16
N ILE A 265 -14.75 -19.78 2.93
CA ILE A 265 -14.22 -18.65 3.67
C ILE A 265 -14.61 -18.79 5.15
N ARG A 266 -13.62 -18.77 6.06
CA ARG A 266 -13.87 -18.89 7.50
C ARG A 266 -14.41 -17.59 8.08
N VAL A 267 -13.72 -16.49 7.78
CA VAL A 267 -14.06 -15.15 8.26
C VAL A 267 -13.88 -14.15 7.12
N LEU A 268 -14.87 -13.28 6.92
CA LEU A 268 -14.82 -12.12 6.05
C LEU A 268 -14.93 -10.85 6.90
N CYS A 269 -13.93 -9.97 6.81
CA CYS A 269 -14.01 -8.63 7.36
C CYS A 269 -14.56 -7.67 6.29
N VAL A 270 -15.56 -6.87 6.62
CA VAL A 270 -16.16 -5.87 5.72
C VAL A 270 -15.98 -4.49 6.32
N ASP A 271 -15.34 -3.58 5.57
CA ASP A 271 -15.19 -2.20 6.01
C ASP A 271 -16.53 -1.48 6.09
N SER A 272 -16.70 -0.79 7.22
CA SER A 272 -17.89 0.02 7.51
C SER A 272 -17.65 1.51 7.30
N GLY A 273 -16.47 1.91 6.80
CA GLY A 273 -16.13 3.30 6.51
C GLY A 273 -17.11 3.95 5.53
N PHE A 274 -17.56 3.18 4.54
CA PHE A 274 -18.60 3.57 3.60
C PHE A 274 -19.91 2.81 3.86
N ASN A 275 -21.05 3.51 3.89
CA ASN A 275 -22.39 2.95 4.15
C ASN A 275 -22.50 2.05 5.41
N PRO A 276 -22.10 2.53 6.60
CA PRO A 276 -22.01 1.71 7.81
C PRO A 276 -23.31 0.98 8.15
N HIS A 277 -24.47 1.62 7.97
CA HIS A 277 -25.76 1.03 8.28
C HIS A 277 -26.04 -0.25 7.47
N LEU A 278 -25.81 -0.19 6.15
CA LEU A 278 -26.01 -1.33 5.25
C LEU A 278 -25.00 -2.44 5.52
N THR A 279 -23.74 -2.08 5.80
CA THR A 279 -22.72 -3.05 6.24
C THR A 279 -23.17 -3.79 7.49
N TYR A 280 -23.69 -3.08 8.49
CA TYR A 280 -24.15 -3.70 9.74
C TYR A 280 -25.38 -4.58 9.55
N GLU A 281 -26.33 -4.17 8.71
CA GLU A 281 -27.51 -4.97 8.38
C GLU A 281 -27.14 -6.26 7.64
N TRP A 282 -26.22 -6.18 6.69
CA TRP A 282 -25.75 -7.33 5.92
C TRP A 282 -24.95 -8.30 6.78
N VAL A 283 -24.02 -7.80 7.60
CA VAL A 283 -23.21 -8.63 8.50
C VAL A 283 -24.10 -9.43 9.47
N GLN A 284 -25.19 -8.84 9.98
CA GLN A 284 -26.13 -9.54 10.89
C GLN A 284 -26.80 -10.77 10.30
N GLN A 285 -26.87 -10.88 8.97
CA GLN A 285 -27.49 -12.01 8.29
C GLN A 285 -26.59 -13.25 8.28
N HIS A 286 -25.32 -13.10 8.69
CA HIS A 286 -24.31 -14.15 8.65
C HIS A 286 -23.84 -14.51 10.07
N PRO A 287 -23.26 -15.72 10.27
CA PRO A 287 -22.63 -16.09 11.52
C PRO A 287 -21.67 -15.00 12.02
N GLN A 288 -21.71 -14.75 13.34
CA GLN A 288 -20.93 -13.67 13.97
C GLN A 288 -19.74 -14.23 14.75
N ALA A 289 -18.61 -13.51 14.70
CA ALA A 289 -17.50 -13.76 15.59
C ALA A 289 -17.81 -13.23 17.00
N SER A 290 -17.19 -13.86 18.00
CA SER A 290 -17.28 -13.48 19.41
C SER A 290 -15.96 -12.92 19.91
N TRP A 291 -16.03 -11.99 20.86
CA TRP A 291 -14.88 -11.45 21.59
C TRP A 291 -15.11 -11.62 23.09
N GLY A 292 -14.16 -12.28 23.76
CA GLY A 292 -14.19 -12.53 25.20
C GLY A 292 -12.80 -12.52 25.84
N PRO A 293 -12.66 -12.96 27.11
CA PRO A 293 -11.39 -12.95 27.83
C PRO A 293 -10.27 -13.74 27.15
N ALA A 294 -10.61 -14.80 26.42
CA ALA A 294 -9.68 -15.61 25.64
C ALA A 294 -9.37 -15.06 24.24
N GLY A 295 -9.86 -13.85 23.92
CA GLY A 295 -9.72 -13.20 22.62
C GLY A 295 -10.87 -13.46 21.66
N ALA A 296 -10.60 -13.30 20.36
CA ALA A 296 -11.56 -13.49 19.28
C ALA A 296 -11.82 -14.98 19.00
N ARG A 297 -13.04 -15.32 18.58
CA ARG A 297 -13.37 -16.66 18.08
C ARG A 297 -14.47 -16.61 17.04
N ALA A 298 -14.22 -17.22 15.89
CA ALA A 298 -15.21 -17.48 14.84
C ALA A 298 -15.47 -18.99 14.74
N PRO A 299 -16.57 -19.50 15.33
CA PRO A 299 -16.81 -20.94 15.44
C PRO A 299 -17.34 -21.58 14.15
N SER A 300 -18.00 -20.81 13.29
CA SER A 300 -18.61 -21.30 12.05
C SER A 300 -17.90 -20.72 10.83
N PRO A 301 -17.80 -21.46 9.72
CA PRO A 301 -17.41 -20.86 8.46
C PRO A 301 -18.45 -19.82 8.02
N LYS A 302 -18.10 -19.04 6.99
CA LYS A 302 -18.95 -17.98 6.45
C LYS A 302 -19.29 -16.91 7.49
N THR A 303 -18.41 -16.72 8.48
CA THR A 303 -18.58 -15.68 9.49
C THR A 303 -18.27 -14.33 8.86
N ALA A 304 -19.17 -13.35 9.01
CA ALA A 304 -18.93 -11.98 8.57
C ALA A 304 -18.76 -11.05 9.78
N VAL A 305 -17.86 -10.09 9.69
CA VAL A 305 -17.64 -9.07 10.73
C VAL A 305 -17.52 -7.68 10.12
N ALA A 306 -18.18 -6.70 10.74
CA ALA A 306 -18.00 -5.30 10.38
C ALA A 306 -16.76 -4.75 11.10
N ILE A 307 -15.90 -4.08 10.38
CA ILE A 307 -14.65 -3.52 10.92
C ILE A 307 -14.62 -2.00 10.79
N LYS A 308 -13.79 -1.36 11.62
CA LYS A 308 -13.41 0.05 11.50
C LYS A 308 -11.95 0.22 11.83
N GLY A 309 -11.20 0.79 10.89
CA GLY A 309 -9.79 1.16 11.09
C GLY A 309 -9.60 2.30 12.08
N THR A 310 -8.48 2.29 12.80
CA THR A 310 -8.04 3.37 13.68
C THR A 310 -6.54 3.58 13.54
N ALA A 311 -6.07 4.80 13.82
CA ALA A 311 -4.64 5.14 13.81
C ALA A 311 -3.84 4.58 15.00
N ARG A 312 -4.43 3.70 15.83
CA ARG A 312 -3.72 3.13 16.99
C ARG A 312 -2.72 2.08 16.54
N THR A 313 -1.60 2.03 17.25
CA THR A 313 -0.42 1.21 16.93
C THR A 313 -0.15 0.10 17.97
N ASP A 314 -1.08 -0.16 18.89
CA ASP A 314 -0.86 -1.14 19.98
C ASP A 314 -1.01 -2.60 19.54
N ARG A 315 -2.02 -2.91 18.72
CA ARG A 315 -2.29 -4.28 18.22
C ARG A 315 -3.23 -4.26 17.02
N LEU A 316 -3.21 -5.35 16.25
CA LEU A 316 -4.06 -5.53 15.06
C LEU A 316 -5.55 -5.49 15.39
N VAL A 317 -6.02 -6.32 16.34
CA VAL A 317 -7.43 -6.34 16.78
C VAL A 317 -7.52 -5.76 18.18
N LEU A 318 -8.12 -4.58 18.28
CA LEU A 318 -8.15 -3.78 19.51
C LEU A 318 -9.28 -4.20 20.45
N GLY A 319 -10.38 -4.68 19.86
CA GLY A 319 -11.58 -5.10 20.57
C GLY A 319 -12.78 -5.11 19.64
N ALA A 320 -13.90 -5.62 20.18
CA ALA A 320 -15.17 -5.63 19.49
C ALA A 320 -16.26 -5.05 20.38
N SER A 321 -16.88 -3.95 19.94
CA SER A 321 -17.92 -3.24 20.68
C SER A 321 -19.29 -3.47 20.04
N PRO A 322 -20.39 -3.60 20.80
CA PRO A 322 -21.73 -3.64 20.22
C PRO A 322 -22.02 -2.37 19.40
N VAL A 323 -22.58 -2.52 18.21
CA VAL A 323 -23.05 -1.38 17.39
C VAL A 323 -24.27 -0.72 18.02
N ASP A 324 -25.12 -1.52 18.68
CA ASP A 324 -26.28 -1.07 19.42
C ASP A 324 -26.27 -1.68 20.82
N SER A 325 -26.18 -0.82 21.84
CA SER A 325 -26.11 -1.20 23.26
C SER A 325 -27.43 -1.79 23.78
N SER A 326 -28.54 -1.62 23.05
CA SER A 326 -29.86 -2.14 23.44
C SER A 326 -30.06 -3.63 23.10
N ARG A 327 -29.28 -4.18 22.15
CA ARG A 327 -29.41 -5.57 21.68
C ARG A 327 -28.25 -6.43 22.17
N ARG A 328 -28.49 -7.26 23.20
CA ARG A 328 -27.50 -8.21 23.77
C ARG A 328 -26.94 -9.25 22.78
N ARG A 329 -27.56 -9.42 21.59
CA ARG A 329 -27.10 -10.27 20.47
C ARG A 329 -26.86 -9.47 19.18
N GLY A 330 -26.55 -8.17 19.28
CA GLY A 330 -26.32 -7.30 18.13
C GLY A 330 -24.95 -7.47 17.47
N THR A 331 -24.85 -6.98 16.23
CA THR A 331 -23.60 -6.81 15.49
C THR A 331 -22.53 -6.18 16.35
N ARG A 332 -21.30 -6.67 16.22
CA ARG A 332 -20.15 -6.03 16.83
C ARG A 332 -19.36 -5.30 15.76
N LEU A 333 -18.94 -4.09 16.09
CA LEU A 333 -17.94 -3.35 15.34
C LEU A 333 -16.56 -3.72 15.87
N TRP A 334 -15.74 -4.28 15.00
CA TRP A 334 -14.39 -4.71 15.31
C TRP A 334 -13.41 -3.59 14.99
N THR A 335 -12.72 -3.09 16.02
CA THR A 335 -11.79 -1.98 15.86
C THR A 335 -10.42 -2.51 15.51
N LEU A 336 -9.87 -2.10 14.36
CA LEU A 336 -8.58 -2.54 13.85
C LEU A 336 -7.51 -1.45 13.99
N GLY A 337 -6.32 -1.85 14.44
CA GLY A 337 -5.11 -1.03 14.37
C GLY A 337 -4.46 -1.21 13.01
N THR A 338 -4.99 -0.53 11.99
CA THR A 338 -4.53 -0.69 10.60
C THR A 338 -3.04 -0.35 10.41
N PRO A 339 -2.42 0.60 11.16
CA PRO A 339 -0.98 0.80 11.07
C PRO A 339 -0.14 -0.44 11.40
N VAL A 340 -0.54 -1.20 12.43
CA VAL A 340 0.18 -2.43 12.85
C VAL A 340 0.11 -3.48 11.74
N ALA A 341 -1.07 -3.62 11.13
CA ALA A 341 -1.30 -4.55 10.03
C ALA A 341 -0.46 -4.20 8.79
N LYS A 342 -0.42 -2.90 8.45
CA LYS A 342 0.30 -2.38 7.29
C LYS A 342 1.81 -2.55 7.47
N SER A 343 2.37 -2.21 8.63
CA SER A 343 3.78 -2.47 8.94
C SER A 343 4.12 -3.98 8.92
N GLU A 344 3.27 -4.83 9.51
CA GLU A 344 3.45 -6.29 9.49
C GLU A 344 3.45 -6.83 8.05
N LEU A 345 2.49 -6.41 7.22
CA LEU A 345 2.39 -6.80 5.83
C LEU A 345 3.61 -6.35 5.03
N TYR A 346 4.01 -5.10 5.16
CA TYR A 346 5.13 -4.56 4.39
C TYR A 346 6.47 -5.20 4.76
N SER A 347 6.68 -5.49 6.04
CA SER A 347 7.81 -6.32 6.49
C SER A 347 7.82 -7.69 5.82
N ARG A 348 6.65 -8.34 5.71
CA ARG A 348 6.49 -9.64 5.05
C ARG A 348 6.69 -9.59 3.54
N LEU A 349 6.20 -8.54 2.88
CA LEU A 349 6.35 -8.37 1.44
C LEU A 349 7.84 -8.26 1.03
N ARG A 350 8.69 -7.72 1.91
CA ARG A 350 10.14 -7.62 1.73
C ARG A 350 10.91 -8.92 1.91
N LEU A 351 10.27 -9.98 2.42
CA LEU A 351 10.93 -11.27 2.57
C LEU A 351 11.33 -11.83 1.20
N THR A 352 12.57 -12.32 1.12
CA THR A 352 13.11 -12.94 -0.08
C THR A 352 12.77 -14.43 -0.08
N PRO A 353 12.36 -15.01 -1.23
CA PRO A 353 12.21 -16.45 -1.32
C PRO A 353 13.56 -17.15 -1.09
N PRO A 354 13.57 -18.37 -0.51
CA PRO A 354 14.77 -19.19 -0.46
C PRO A 354 15.26 -19.49 -1.89
N THR A 355 16.57 -19.67 -2.06
CA THR A 355 17.11 -20.12 -3.35
C THR A 355 16.73 -21.58 -3.58
N GLU A 356 16.41 -21.96 -4.82
CA GLU A 356 16.03 -23.36 -5.14
C GLU A 356 17.10 -24.37 -4.69
N GLU A 357 18.38 -23.96 -4.70
CA GLU A 357 19.52 -24.76 -4.25
C GLU A 357 19.59 -24.96 -2.73
N SER A 358 19.01 -24.08 -1.91
CA SER A 358 19.11 -24.19 -0.44
C SER A 358 18.21 -25.28 0.12
N GLY A 359 17.11 -25.62 -0.58
CA GLY A 359 16.09 -26.55 -0.09
C GLY A 359 15.39 -26.07 1.20
N GLU A 360 15.59 -24.82 1.59
CA GLU A 360 15.02 -24.24 2.80
C GLU A 360 13.54 -23.90 2.58
N PRO A 361 12.68 -24.03 3.62
CA PRO A 361 11.29 -23.60 3.52
C PRO A 361 11.20 -22.08 3.38
N PHE A 362 10.07 -21.59 2.85
CA PHE A 362 9.79 -20.15 2.80
C PHE A 362 9.84 -19.53 4.22
N PRO A 363 10.33 -18.29 4.35
CA PRO A 363 10.39 -17.62 5.64
C PRO A 363 8.98 -17.41 6.20
N ALA A 364 8.85 -17.49 7.53
CA ALA A 364 7.58 -17.29 8.20
C ALA A 364 6.96 -15.93 7.84
N GLY A 365 5.71 -15.95 7.39
CA GLY A 365 4.97 -14.77 6.96
C GLY A 365 5.14 -14.41 5.48
N TYR A 366 5.83 -15.23 4.68
CA TYR A 366 5.96 -14.96 3.25
C TYR A 366 4.60 -14.84 2.54
N CYS A 367 4.53 -13.95 1.56
CA CYS A 367 3.31 -13.64 0.81
C CYS A 367 3.48 -14.01 -0.67
N HIS A 368 2.70 -15.01 -1.09
CA HIS A 368 2.62 -15.51 -2.45
C HIS A 368 1.49 -14.81 -3.22
N PHE A 369 1.73 -14.54 -4.50
CA PHE A 369 0.78 -13.89 -5.39
C PHE A 369 0.71 -14.62 -6.72
N PRO A 370 -0.49 -14.83 -7.29
CA PRO A 370 -0.62 -15.39 -8.62
C PRO A 370 -0.27 -14.32 -9.67
N ARG A 371 -0.40 -14.66 -10.96
CA ARG A 371 -0.22 -13.75 -12.10
C ARG A 371 -1.30 -12.65 -12.22
N TYR A 372 -1.51 -11.85 -11.17
CA TYR A 372 -2.34 -10.64 -11.22
C TYR A 372 -1.72 -9.51 -12.03
N GLU A 373 -2.56 -8.57 -12.46
CA GLU A 373 -2.15 -7.37 -13.19
C GLU A 373 -1.32 -6.40 -12.33
N GLU A 374 -0.54 -5.53 -12.98
CA GLU A 374 0.33 -4.54 -12.30
C GLU A 374 -0.42 -3.64 -11.32
N GLU A 375 -1.65 -3.26 -11.68
CA GLU A 375 -2.48 -2.34 -10.89
C GLU A 375 -2.72 -2.87 -9.47
N TYR A 376 -2.92 -4.18 -9.30
CA TYR A 376 -3.07 -4.78 -7.98
C TYR A 376 -1.84 -4.52 -7.10
N PHE A 377 -0.62 -4.65 -7.62
CA PHE A 377 0.61 -4.45 -6.86
C PHE A 377 0.88 -2.97 -6.59
N ARG A 378 0.55 -2.09 -7.54
CA ARG A 378 0.62 -0.64 -7.33
C ARG A 378 -0.28 -0.19 -6.19
N GLN A 379 -1.48 -0.78 -6.07
CA GLN A 379 -2.41 -0.53 -4.98
C GLN A 379 -1.95 -1.18 -3.66
N LEU A 380 -1.42 -2.41 -3.72
CA LEU A 380 -0.89 -3.12 -2.55
C LEU A 380 0.23 -2.35 -1.85
N THR A 381 1.03 -1.58 -2.60
CA THR A 381 2.10 -0.74 -2.06
C THR A 381 1.78 0.76 -2.18
N ALA A 382 0.50 1.13 -2.24
CA ALA A 382 0.10 2.51 -2.48
C ALA A 382 0.32 3.43 -1.30
N GLU A 383 0.41 2.90 -0.07
CA GLU A 383 0.65 3.72 1.11
C GLU A 383 2.08 3.68 1.60
N SER A 384 2.53 4.76 2.23
CA SER A 384 3.82 4.85 2.90
C SER A 384 3.66 5.48 4.28
N LEU A 385 4.51 5.08 5.23
CA LEU A 385 4.55 5.67 6.56
C LEU A 385 5.34 6.98 6.53
N VAL A 386 4.65 8.10 6.71
CA VAL A 386 5.20 9.45 6.69
C VAL A 386 4.97 10.16 8.01
N LYS A 387 6.04 10.59 8.69
CA LYS A 387 5.98 11.22 10.02
C LYS A 387 5.10 10.45 11.03
N GLY A 388 5.12 9.12 10.97
CA GLY A 388 4.31 8.25 11.84
C GLY A 388 2.85 8.05 11.40
N HIS A 389 2.45 8.58 10.25
CA HIS A 389 1.12 8.43 9.68
C HIS A 389 1.17 7.68 8.35
N TRP A 390 0.27 6.72 8.17
CA TRP A 390 0.11 6.02 6.89
C TRP A 390 -0.59 6.93 5.90
N VAL A 391 0.01 7.15 4.73
CA VAL A 391 -0.61 7.98 3.70
C VAL A 391 -0.49 7.36 2.31
N VAL A 392 -1.60 7.45 1.57
CA VAL A 392 -1.73 7.00 0.19
C VAL A 392 -0.93 7.93 -0.73
N ALA A 393 -0.15 7.34 -1.64
CA ALA A 393 0.59 8.06 -2.65
C ALA A 393 -0.36 8.81 -3.60
N PRO A 394 0.00 10.03 -4.06
CA PRO A 394 -0.82 10.78 -4.99
C PRO A 394 -1.17 9.96 -6.24
N ASN A 395 -2.42 10.07 -6.69
CA ASN A 395 -2.95 9.38 -7.88
C ASN A 395 -2.90 7.84 -7.82
N ARG A 396 -2.65 7.24 -6.66
CA ARG A 396 -2.81 5.80 -6.45
C ARG A 396 -4.08 5.53 -5.67
N ARG A 397 -4.69 4.39 -5.97
CA ARG A 397 -5.71 3.81 -5.11
C ARG A 397 -5.08 2.75 -4.19
N ASN A 398 -5.75 2.36 -3.12
CA ASN A 398 -5.18 1.51 -2.06
C ASN A 398 -6.10 0.36 -1.66
N GLU A 399 -7.17 0.09 -2.40
CA GLU A 399 -8.20 -0.89 -2.03
C GLU A 399 -7.62 -2.30 -1.93
N ALA A 400 -6.66 -2.68 -2.79
CA ALA A 400 -5.93 -3.95 -2.67
C ALA A 400 -5.14 -4.07 -1.35
N LEU A 401 -4.49 -3.00 -0.90
CA LEU A 401 -3.79 -2.97 0.39
C LEU A 401 -4.77 -3.14 1.56
N ASP A 402 -5.86 -2.39 1.54
CA ASP A 402 -6.86 -2.44 2.60
C ASP A 402 -7.55 -3.82 2.66
N CYS A 403 -7.93 -4.40 1.51
CA CYS A 403 -8.46 -5.76 1.43
C CYS A 403 -7.49 -6.79 2.04
N ARG A 404 -6.19 -6.70 1.72
CA ARG A 404 -5.16 -7.61 2.28
C ARG A 404 -5.04 -7.47 3.79
N VAL A 405 -5.05 -6.23 4.29
CA VAL A 405 -5.02 -5.91 5.73
C VAL A 405 -6.25 -6.46 6.44
N TYR A 406 -7.43 -6.36 5.83
CA TYR A 406 -8.68 -6.87 6.40
C TYR A 406 -8.74 -8.39 6.39
N ALA A 407 -8.23 -9.06 5.35
CA ALA A 407 -8.07 -10.51 5.34
C ALA A 407 -7.12 -10.99 6.45
N ARG A 408 -6.02 -10.25 6.70
CA ARG A 408 -5.12 -10.54 7.82
C ARG A 408 -5.79 -10.36 9.18
N ALA A 409 -6.66 -9.36 9.34
CA ALA A 409 -7.48 -9.18 10.53
C ALA A 409 -8.48 -10.34 10.70
N ALA A 410 -9.14 -10.76 9.62
CA ALA A 410 -10.03 -11.90 9.61
C ALA A 410 -9.32 -13.19 10.08
N ALA A 411 -8.06 -13.41 9.68
CA ALA A 411 -7.25 -14.53 10.16
C ALA A 411 -6.94 -14.43 11.67
N SER A 412 -6.70 -13.23 12.20
CA SER A 412 -6.52 -12.99 13.64
C SER A 412 -7.79 -13.29 14.45
N ILE A 413 -8.94 -12.92 13.89
CA ILE A 413 -10.27 -13.19 14.45
C ILE A 413 -10.55 -14.70 14.45
N TYR A 414 -10.20 -15.40 13.36
CA TYR A 414 -10.31 -16.85 13.27
C TYR A 414 -9.44 -17.55 14.33
N GLY A 415 -8.20 -17.09 14.51
CA GLY A 415 -7.34 -17.54 15.59
C GLY A 415 -5.87 -17.75 15.26
N ILE A 416 -5.41 -17.37 14.06
CA ILE A 416 -4.06 -17.69 13.58
C ILE A 416 -2.94 -17.27 14.56
N ASP A 417 -3.12 -16.14 15.26
CA ASP A 417 -2.15 -15.62 16.23
C ASP A 417 -2.09 -16.41 17.55
N ARG A 418 -3.03 -17.33 17.77
CA ARG A 418 -3.16 -18.19 18.95
C ARG A 418 -2.99 -19.68 18.61
N PHE A 419 -2.77 -20.02 17.34
CA PHE A 419 -2.62 -21.40 16.91
C PHE A 419 -1.34 -22.03 17.48
N THR A 420 -1.52 -23.17 18.12
CA THR A 420 -0.44 -24.04 18.58
C THR A 420 -0.17 -25.12 17.54
N GLU A 421 0.93 -25.86 17.70
CA GLU A 421 1.25 -27.01 16.84
C GLU A 421 0.11 -28.00 16.67
N LYS A 422 -0.70 -28.20 17.72
CA LYS A 422 -1.88 -29.04 17.66
C LYS A 422 -2.91 -28.55 16.64
N HIS A 423 -3.19 -27.25 16.64
CA HIS A 423 -4.17 -26.64 15.72
C HIS A 423 -3.68 -26.75 14.26
N TRP A 424 -2.39 -26.52 14.02
CA TRP A 424 -1.82 -26.66 12.69
C TRP A 424 -1.92 -28.09 12.17
N ARG A 425 -1.57 -29.08 13.00
CA ARG A 425 -1.70 -30.50 12.64
C ARG A 425 -3.14 -30.92 12.38
N GLU A 426 -4.09 -30.41 13.14
CA GLU A 426 -5.53 -30.69 12.91
C GLU A 426 -5.98 -30.17 11.53
N LEU A 427 -5.57 -28.94 11.16
CA LEU A 427 -5.88 -28.39 9.85
C LEU A 427 -5.22 -29.18 8.70
N GLU A 428 -3.97 -29.59 8.88
CA GLU A 428 -3.27 -30.42 7.89
C GLU A 428 -3.89 -31.81 7.76
N GLN A 429 -4.31 -32.43 8.86
CA GLN A 429 -4.99 -33.73 8.83
C GLN A 429 -6.32 -33.66 8.09
N LEU A 430 -7.10 -32.59 8.32
CA LEU A 430 -8.34 -32.34 7.57
C LEU A 430 -8.09 -32.25 6.06
N LEU A 431 -6.92 -31.75 5.65
CA LEU A 431 -6.54 -31.61 4.23
C LEU A 431 -5.81 -32.82 3.64
N SER A 432 -5.23 -33.67 4.49
CA SER A 432 -4.48 -34.87 4.10
C SER A 432 -5.34 -36.13 4.04
N THR A 433 -6.58 -36.07 4.54
CA THR A 433 -7.48 -37.22 4.46
C THR A 433 -7.90 -37.40 3.01
N PRO A 434 -7.59 -38.53 2.35
CA PRO A 434 -7.96 -38.75 0.97
C PRO A 434 -9.48 -38.68 0.87
N VAL A 435 -9.98 -37.90 -0.09
CA VAL A 435 -11.37 -38.00 -0.52
C VAL A 435 -11.53 -39.42 -1.05
N THR A 436 -12.01 -40.32 -0.20
CA THR A 436 -12.60 -41.56 -0.70
C THR A 436 -13.80 -41.07 -1.49
N GLU A 437 -13.80 -41.28 -2.81
CA GLU A 437 -14.98 -41.07 -3.62
C GLU A 437 -16.11 -41.88 -2.98
N THR A 438 -16.92 -41.21 -2.17
CA THR A 438 -18.22 -41.73 -1.79
C THR A 438 -19.00 -41.72 -3.08
N GLU A 439 -19.10 -42.88 -3.72
CA GLU A 439 -20.07 -43.12 -4.79
C GLU A 439 -21.38 -42.42 -4.39
N ALA A 440 -21.85 -41.54 -5.27
CA ALA A 440 -23.12 -40.87 -5.10
C ALA A 440 -24.18 -41.93 -4.76
N PRO A 441 -25.01 -41.75 -3.72
CA PRO A 441 -26.11 -42.66 -3.50
C PRO A 441 -26.98 -42.64 -4.76
N ALA A 442 -27.05 -43.78 -5.44
CA ALA A 442 -27.86 -43.96 -6.63
C ALA A 442 -29.26 -43.39 -6.37
N SER A 443 -29.70 -42.52 -7.28
CA SER A 443 -31.03 -41.93 -7.20
C SER A 443 -32.08 -43.04 -7.04
N PRO A 444 -32.99 -42.97 -6.06
CA PRO A 444 -34.04 -43.97 -5.94
C PRO A 444 -34.90 -43.98 -7.22
N PRO A 445 -35.34 -45.15 -7.69
CA PRO A 445 -36.10 -45.23 -8.94
C PRO A 445 -37.39 -44.39 -8.82
N ILE A 446 -37.59 -43.52 -9.81
CA ILE A 446 -38.79 -42.70 -9.96
C ILE A 446 -40.01 -43.63 -10.04
N ARG A 447 -40.81 -43.67 -8.96
CA ARG A 447 -42.14 -44.30 -9.01
C ARG A 447 -43.08 -43.40 -9.83
N PRO A 448 -43.81 -43.94 -10.82
CA PRO A 448 -44.74 -43.15 -11.60
C PRO A 448 -45.88 -42.65 -10.71
N VAL A 449 -46.10 -41.34 -10.74
CA VAL A 449 -47.18 -40.65 -10.02
C VAL A 449 -48.51 -41.12 -10.58
N ARG A 450 -49.30 -41.86 -9.78
CA ARG A 450 -50.71 -42.15 -10.08
C ARG A 450 -51.49 -40.84 -9.97
N ARG A 451 -52.04 -40.36 -11.10
CA ARG A 451 -53.01 -39.27 -11.16
C ARG A 451 -54.21 -39.58 -10.26
N ARG A 452 -54.41 -38.78 -9.21
CA ARG A 452 -55.65 -38.77 -8.44
C ARG A 452 -56.66 -37.87 -9.17
N MET A 453 -57.67 -38.46 -9.79
CA MET A 453 -58.86 -37.72 -10.24
C MET A 453 -59.62 -37.22 -9.01
N VAL A 454 -59.84 -35.91 -8.94
CA VAL A 454 -60.77 -35.29 -7.99
C VAL A 454 -62.05 -35.01 -8.76
N SER A 455 -63.12 -35.75 -8.47
CA SER A 455 -64.47 -35.45 -8.96
C SER A 455 -65.10 -34.37 -8.07
N SER A 456 -65.47 -33.24 -8.65
CA SER A 456 -66.18 -32.15 -7.98
C SER A 456 -67.67 -32.49 -7.82
N ASN A 457 -68.22 -32.23 -6.62
CA ASN A 457 -69.63 -32.47 -6.28
C ASN A 457 -70.37 -31.14 -6.06
N TRP A 458 -70.52 -30.34 -7.12
CA TRP A 458 -71.14 -29.00 -7.06
C TRP A 458 -72.29 -28.80 -8.06
N MET A 459 -73.23 -29.74 -8.12
CA MET A 459 -74.60 -29.51 -8.64
C MET A 459 -75.52 -30.69 -8.30
N LYS A 460 -76.08 -30.68 -7.09
CA LYS A 460 -77.37 -31.33 -6.77
C LYS A 460 -78.10 -30.50 -5.73
N ARG A 461 -78.86 -29.51 -6.20
CA ARG A 461 -80.26 -29.26 -5.81
C ARG A 461 -80.91 -28.40 -6.87
#